data_AF-A0A937C4M3-F1
#
_entry.id   AF-A0A937C4M3-F1
#
_cell.length_a   1.000
_cell.length_b   1.000
_cell.length_c   1.000
_cell.angle_alpha   90.00
_cell.angle_beta   90.00
_cell.angle_gamma   90.00
#
_symmetry.space_group_name_H-M   'P 1'
#
loop_
_entity.id
_entity.type
_entity.pdbx_description
1 polymer ?
#
loop_
_entity_poly.entity_id
_entity_poly.type
_entity_poly.pdbx_seq_one_letter_code
_entity_poly.pdbx_strand_id
1 'polypeptide(L)'
;MAVTKTMNDNDTTSSTGKLAEGLAARFLEKRGLLVVARNFRCRGGEIDLVCRDAKVLVFVEVRLRRNVAYGGAGASINASKQRRIILAAQHYLAAHAKADAECRFDCILLDACSEKNIEWISDAFAAH
;
A
#
# COMPACT_ATOMS: atom_id res chain seq x y z
N MET A 1 -4.20 45.44 1.66
CA MET A 1 -3.23 44.63 2.41
C MET A 1 -3.84 43.25 2.63
N ALA A 2 -3.42 42.26 1.85
CA ALA A 2 -3.92 40.88 1.99
C ALA A 2 -3.04 40.15 3.00
N VAL A 3 -3.62 39.74 4.13
CA VAL A 3 -2.98 38.85 5.09
C VAL A 3 -3.10 37.43 4.54
N THR A 4 -2.00 36.89 4.01
CA THR A 4 -1.87 35.49 3.62
C THR A 4 -1.92 34.62 4.87
N LYS A 5 -3.01 33.86 5.01
CA LYS A 5 -3.16 32.81 6.02
C LYS A 5 -2.30 31.61 5.60
N THR A 6 -1.17 31.44 6.26
CA THR A 6 -0.29 30.27 6.14
C THR A 6 -1.08 29.03 6.54
N MET A 7 -1.27 28.09 5.61
CA MET A 7 -1.87 26.78 5.90
C MET A 7 -0.78 25.88 6.49
N ASN A 8 -1.03 25.34 7.68
CA ASN A 8 -0.16 24.39 8.37
C ASN A 8 -0.03 23.07 7.58
N ASP A 9 1.20 22.53 7.50
CA ASP A 9 1.61 21.31 6.81
C ASP A 9 1.05 19.96 7.36
N ASN A 10 0.04 20.00 8.24
CA ASN A 10 -0.51 18.78 8.87
C ASN A 10 -1.78 18.23 8.20
N ASP A 11 -2.34 18.88 7.17
CA ASP A 11 -3.59 18.47 6.51
C ASP A 11 -3.40 17.91 5.08
N THR A 12 -2.21 18.08 4.50
CA THR A 12 -1.85 17.68 3.13
C THR A 12 -1.51 16.19 2.99
N THR A 13 -1.05 15.55 4.07
CA THR A 13 -0.60 14.15 4.06
C THR A 13 -1.77 13.16 3.92
N SER A 14 -2.93 13.49 4.49
CA SER A 14 -4.13 12.63 4.50
C SER A 14 -4.83 12.56 3.14
N SER A 15 -4.98 13.71 2.48
CA SER A 15 -5.61 13.82 1.17
C SER A 15 -4.73 13.24 0.06
N THR A 16 -3.43 13.52 0.10
CA THR A 16 -2.44 12.99 -0.86
C THR A 16 -2.32 11.46 -0.74
N GLY A 17 -2.25 10.93 0.49
CA GLY A 17 -2.19 9.48 0.74
C GLY A 17 -3.40 8.73 0.19
N LYS A 18 -4.62 9.23 0.45
CA LYS A 18 -5.86 8.66 -0.09
C LYS A 18 -5.89 8.67 -1.62
N LEU A 19 -5.38 9.74 -2.23
CA LEU A 19 -5.35 9.84 -3.69
C LEU A 19 -4.32 8.87 -4.29
N ALA A 20 -3.15 8.71 -3.67
CA ALA A 20 -2.16 7.70 -4.06
C ALA A 20 -2.73 6.27 -3.94
N GLU A 21 -3.40 5.95 -2.84
CA GLU A 21 -4.11 4.67 -2.65
C GLU A 21 -5.21 4.48 -3.71
N GLY A 22 -5.93 5.55 -4.05
CA GLY A 22 -6.90 5.62 -5.14
C GLY A 22 -6.33 5.21 -6.49
N LEU A 23 -5.18 5.78 -6.84
CA LEU A 23 -4.46 5.50 -8.08
C LEU A 23 -3.89 4.08 -8.10
N ALA A 24 -3.32 3.63 -6.99
CA ALA A 24 -2.79 2.27 -6.86
C ALA A 24 -3.89 1.21 -7.07
N ALA A 25 -5.05 1.39 -6.44
CA ALA A 25 -6.20 0.50 -6.64
C ALA A 25 -6.61 0.41 -8.11
N ARG A 26 -6.85 1.56 -8.77
CA ARG A 26 -7.21 1.60 -10.19
C ARG A 26 -6.16 0.95 -11.08
N PHE A 27 -4.89 1.17 -10.78
CA PHE A 27 -3.77 0.60 -11.53
C PHE A 27 -3.74 -0.94 -11.43
N LEU A 28 -4.03 -1.50 -10.25
CA LEU A 28 -4.10 -2.94 -10.00
C LEU A 28 -5.35 -3.55 -10.63
N GLU A 29 -6.50 -2.87 -10.54
CA GLU A 29 -7.75 -3.29 -11.18
C GLU A 29 -7.61 -3.38 -12.70
N LYS A 30 -6.96 -2.39 -13.34
CA LYS A 30 -6.63 -2.42 -14.77
C LYS A 30 -5.72 -3.60 -15.15
N ARG A 31 -5.03 -4.21 -14.19
CA ARG A 31 -4.17 -5.40 -14.38
C ARG A 31 -4.85 -6.71 -13.97
N GLY A 32 -6.15 -6.67 -13.66
CA GLY A 32 -6.95 -7.85 -13.38
C GLY A 32 -7.04 -8.24 -11.92
N LEU A 33 -6.47 -7.47 -10.99
CA LEU A 33 -6.62 -7.73 -9.56
C LEU A 33 -7.95 -7.15 -9.06
N LEU A 34 -8.64 -7.87 -8.18
CA LEU A 34 -9.84 -7.37 -7.52
C LEU A 34 -9.48 -6.78 -6.16
N VAL A 35 -9.75 -5.49 -5.92
CA VAL A 35 -9.59 -4.88 -4.59
C VAL A 35 -10.71 -5.37 -3.68
N VAL A 36 -10.35 -6.07 -2.60
CA VAL A 36 -11.31 -6.67 -1.65
C VAL A 36 -11.35 -5.94 -0.29
N ALA A 37 -10.29 -5.21 0.06
CA ALA A 37 -10.30 -4.30 1.20
C ALA A 37 -9.31 -3.15 1.00
N ARG A 38 -9.56 -2.05 1.71
CA ARG A 38 -8.72 -0.85 1.69
C ARG A 38 -8.49 -0.35 3.11
N ASN A 39 -7.30 0.18 3.38
CA ASN A 39 -6.90 0.76 4.67
C ASN A 39 -7.27 -0.16 5.84
N PHE A 40 -6.95 -1.46 5.72
CA PHE A 40 -7.22 -2.45 6.75
C PHE A 40 -6.29 -2.20 7.94
N ARG A 41 -6.84 -2.22 9.16
CA ARG A 41 -6.10 -1.93 10.39
C ARG A 41 -6.41 -2.95 11.46
N CYS A 42 -5.39 -3.32 12.21
CA CYS A 42 -5.50 -4.10 13.44
C CYS A 42 -4.61 -3.49 14.52
N ARG A 43 -4.64 -4.05 15.73
CA ARG A 43 -3.73 -3.61 16.78
C ARG A 43 -2.28 -3.93 16.37
N GLY A 44 -1.49 -2.89 16.10
CA GLY A 44 -0.07 -3.01 15.75
C GLY A 44 0.21 -3.13 14.25
N GLY A 45 -0.80 -3.24 13.38
CA GLY A 45 -0.61 -3.50 11.95
C GLY A 45 -1.59 -2.73 11.07
N GLU A 46 -1.17 -2.49 9.82
CA GLU A 46 -2.00 -1.88 8.78
C GLU A 46 -1.59 -2.40 7.40
N ILE A 47 -2.56 -2.43 6.46
CA ILE A 47 -2.38 -2.73 5.04
C ILE A 47 -3.18 -1.70 4.23
N ASP A 48 -2.56 -1.08 3.22
CA ASP A 48 -3.23 -0.06 2.41
C ASP A 48 -4.27 -0.69 1.46
N LEU A 49 -3.93 -1.76 0.76
CA LEU A 49 -4.86 -2.49 -0.11
C LEU A 49 -4.73 -4.00 0.11
N VAL A 50 -5.87 -4.69 0.15
CA VAL A 50 -5.94 -6.14 0.01
C VAL A 50 -6.61 -6.43 -1.32
N CYS A 51 -5.93 -7.19 -2.16
CA CYS A 51 -6.43 -7.58 -3.47
C CYS A 51 -6.53 -9.10 -3.60
N ARG A 52 -7.30 -9.55 -4.59
CA ARG A 52 -7.42 -10.94 -4.99
C ARG A 52 -6.87 -11.09 -6.40
N ASP A 53 -5.92 -12.00 -6.56
CA ASP A 53 -5.36 -12.43 -7.84
C ASP A 53 -5.64 -13.93 -7.98
N ALA A 54 -6.76 -14.27 -8.63
CA ALA A 54 -7.32 -15.62 -8.66
C ALA A 54 -7.47 -16.26 -7.26
N LYS A 55 -6.56 -17.15 -6.88
CA LYS A 55 -6.55 -17.84 -5.57
C LYS A 55 -5.68 -17.15 -4.51
N VAL A 56 -4.86 -16.18 -4.93
CA VAL A 56 -3.87 -15.51 -4.09
C VAL A 56 -4.46 -14.25 -3.47
N LEU A 57 -4.27 -14.07 -2.16
CA LEU A 57 -4.48 -12.78 -1.51
C LEU A 57 -3.20 -11.95 -1.59
N VAL A 58 -3.33 -10.74 -2.11
CA VAL A 58 -2.21 -9.83 -2.33
C VAL A 58 -2.34 -8.68 -1.34
N PHE A 59 -1.39 -8.58 -0.42
CA PHE A 59 -1.32 -7.49 0.55
C PHE A 59 -0.38 -6.41 0.01
N VAL A 60 -0.91 -5.23 -0.29
CA VAL A 60 -0.17 -4.18 -0.99
C VAL A 60 0.06 -2.99 -0.06
N GLU A 61 1.31 -2.55 0.04
CA GLU A 61 1.69 -1.26 0.59
C GLU A 61 1.84 -0.23 -0.54
N VAL A 62 1.29 0.98 -0.35
CA VAL A 62 1.34 2.08 -1.32
C VAL A 62 2.27 3.17 -0.81
N ARG A 63 3.30 3.52 -1.58
CA ARG A 63 4.28 4.54 -1.20
C ARG A 63 4.36 5.63 -2.24
N LEU A 64 4.10 6.86 -1.81
CA LEU A 64 4.45 8.07 -2.57
C LEU A 64 5.89 8.48 -2.23
N ARG A 65 6.81 8.32 -3.17
CA ARG A 65 8.21 8.71 -3.04
C ARG A 65 8.35 10.21 -3.28
N ARG A 66 9.07 10.89 -2.37
CA ARG A 66 9.45 12.31 -2.55
C ARG A 66 10.77 12.46 -3.34
N ASN A 67 11.58 11.40 -3.42
CA ASN A 67 12.86 11.43 -4.13
C ASN A 67 13.13 10.03 -4.73
N VAL A 68 13.36 9.97 -6.03
CA VAL A 68 13.52 8.72 -6.80
C VAL A 68 14.91 8.09 -6.56
N ALA A 69 15.86 8.86 -6.02
CA ALA A 69 17.27 8.48 -5.90
C ALA A 69 17.61 7.42 -4.84
N TYR A 70 16.66 6.96 -4.01
CA TYR A 70 16.92 5.97 -2.96
C TYR A 70 15.98 4.76 -3.03
N GLY A 71 16.55 3.63 -3.47
CA GLY A 71 16.19 2.26 -3.09
C GLY A 71 14.85 1.71 -3.60
N GLY A 72 14.88 0.50 -4.20
CA GLY A 72 13.68 -0.24 -4.63
C GLY A 72 12.72 -0.60 -3.47
N ALA A 73 11.68 -1.40 -3.72
CA ALA A 73 10.67 -1.75 -2.71
C ALA A 73 11.28 -2.22 -1.37
N GLY A 74 12.32 -3.06 -1.42
CA GLY A 74 12.98 -3.57 -0.21
C GLY A 74 13.62 -2.47 0.66
N ALA A 75 14.09 -1.37 0.06
CA ALA A 75 14.56 -0.21 0.81
C ALA A 75 13.40 0.71 1.25
N SER A 76 12.29 0.71 0.48
CA SER A 76 11.10 1.51 0.75
C SER A 76 10.19 0.90 1.83
N ILE A 77 10.26 -0.41 2.08
CA ILE A 77 9.55 -1.14 3.13
C ILE A 77 10.56 -1.79 4.08
N ASN A 78 10.98 -1.04 5.10
CA ASN A 78 11.92 -1.53 6.11
C ASN A 78 11.33 -2.66 6.97
N ALA A 79 12.19 -3.34 7.75
CA ALA A 79 11.81 -4.46 8.60
C ALA A 79 10.69 -4.13 9.62
N SER A 80 10.63 -2.89 10.13
CA SER A 80 9.56 -2.47 11.05
C SER A 80 8.21 -2.43 10.32
N LYS A 81 8.16 -1.85 9.12
CA LYS A 81 6.96 -1.80 8.31
C LYS A 81 6.53 -3.20 7.83
N GLN A 82 7.48 -4.05 7.41
CA GLN A 82 7.21 -5.44 7.07
C GLN A 82 6.50 -6.18 8.23
N ARG A 83 7.02 -6.09 9.46
CA ARG A 83 6.40 -6.72 10.65
C ARG A 83 4.95 -6.26 10.87
N ARG A 84 4.67 -4.97 10.70
CA ARG A 84 3.31 -4.40 10.85
C ARG A 84 2.36 -4.92 9.76
N ILE A 85 2.83 -5.00 8.52
CA ILE A 85 2.06 -5.51 7.39
C ILE A 85 1.78 -7.02 7.57
N ILE A 86 2.79 -7.80 7.97
CA ILE A 86 2.65 -9.24 8.24
C ILE A 86 1.63 -9.48 9.35
N LEU A 87 1.70 -8.72 10.44
CA LEU A 87 0.72 -8.84 11.54
C LEU A 87 -0.70 -8.54 11.05
N ALA A 88 -0.88 -7.47 10.27
CA ALA A 88 -2.18 -7.16 9.69
C ALA A 88 -2.66 -8.24 8.72
N ALA A 89 -1.78 -8.81 7.89
CA ALA A 89 -2.11 -9.90 7.00
C ALA A 89 -2.57 -11.14 7.78
N GLN A 90 -1.88 -11.52 8.85
CA GLN A 90 -2.28 -12.62 9.73
C GLN A 90 -3.69 -12.39 10.31
N HIS A 91 -3.97 -11.19 10.79
CA HIS A 91 -5.31 -10.83 11.28
C HIS A 91 -6.38 -10.88 10.18
N TYR A 92 -6.05 -10.41 8.98
CA TYR A 92 -6.97 -10.45 7.85
C TYR A 92 -7.29 -11.89 7.44
N LEU A 93 -6.25 -12.73 7.30
CA LEU A 93 -6.35 -14.15 6.94
C LEU A 93 -7.19 -14.93 7.95
N ALA A 94 -6.94 -14.74 9.25
CA ALA A 94 -7.69 -15.42 10.31
C ALA A 94 -9.20 -15.13 10.28
N ALA A 95 -9.61 -13.96 9.76
CA ALA A 95 -11.01 -13.55 9.71
C ALA A 95 -11.69 -13.84 8.37
N HIS A 96 -10.96 -13.92 7.26
CA HIS A 96 -11.55 -13.90 5.91
C HIS A 96 -11.05 -15.01 4.97
N ALA A 97 -9.93 -15.67 5.28
CA ALA A 97 -9.31 -16.62 4.36
C ALA A 97 -9.63 -18.07 4.75
N LYS A 98 -9.64 -18.93 3.74
CA LYS A 98 -9.56 -20.38 3.95
C LYS A 98 -8.15 -20.73 4.43
N ALA A 99 -8.02 -21.83 5.16
CA ALA A 99 -6.76 -22.26 5.76
C ALA A 99 -5.59 -22.44 4.76
N ASP A 100 -5.90 -22.61 3.47
CA ASP A 100 -4.97 -22.87 2.37
C ASP A 100 -4.78 -21.68 1.42
N ALA A 101 -5.25 -20.48 1.78
CA ALA A 101 -5.11 -19.33 0.90
C ALA A 101 -3.64 -18.92 0.74
N GLU A 102 -3.12 -19.03 -0.49
CA GLU A 102 -1.84 -18.45 -0.86
C GLU A 102 -1.89 -16.92 -0.69
N CYS A 103 -0.79 -16.34 -0.24
CA CYS A 103 -0.67 -14.88 -0.16
C CYS A 103 0.71 -14.39 -0.55
N ARG A 104 0.77 -13.15 -1.04
CA ARG A 104 2.01 -12.43 -1.33
C ARG A 104 1.93 -10.98 -0.84
N PHE A 105 3.09 -10.38 -0.67
CA PHE A 105 3.22 -8.98 -0.27
C PHE A 105 3.80 -8.17 -1.42
N ASP A 106 3.02 -7.23 -1.92
CA ASP A 106 3.39 -6.39 -3.06
C ASP A 106 3.60 -4.94 -2.61
N CYS A 107 4.29 -4.17 -3.43
CA CYS A 107 4.46 -2.74 -3.23
C CYS A 107 4.10 -1.96 -4.49
N ILE A 108 3.32 -0.89 -4.32
CA ILE A 108 3.09 0.11 -5.35
C ILE A 108 3.86 1.37 -4.98
N LEU A 109 4.72 1.81 -5.89
CA LEU A 109 5.51 3.02 -5.72
C LEU A 109 5.05 4.06 -6.73
N LEU A 110 4.72 5.25 -6.23
CA LEU A 110 4.36 6.42 -7.04
C LEU A 110 5.39 7.52 -6.80
N ASP A 111 5.81 8.21 -7.86
CA ASP A 111 6.67 9.40 -7.72
C ASP A 111 5.86 10.69 -7.58
N ALA A 112 4.60 10.64 -8.02
CA ALA A 112 3.63 11.71 -7.90
C ALA A 112 2.23 11.09 -7.83
N CYS A 113 1.26 11.92 -7.45
CA CYS A 113 -0.16 11.59 -7.49
C CYS A 113 -0.72 11.52 -8.93
N SER A 114 -0.14 10.66 -9.77
CA SER A 114 -0.45 10.49 -11.19
C SER A 114 -0.30 9.03 -11.62
N GLU A 115 -1.03 8.61 -12.66
CA GLU A 115 -0.92 7.25 -13.23
C GLU A 115 0.32 7.05 -14.12
N LYS A 116 1.08 8.11 -14.43
CA LYS A 116 2.14 8.06 -15.45
C LYS A 116 3.35 7.21 -15.06
N ASN A 117 3.73 7.22 -13.78
CA ASN A 117 4.94 6.56 -13.27
C ASN A 117 4.60 5.75 -12.02
N ILE A 118 3.77 4.72 -12.19
CA ILE A 118 3.48 3.76 -11.13
C ILE A 118 4.36 2.53 -11.35
N GLU A 119 5.20 2.21 -10.38
CA GLU A 119 5.98 0.98 -10.33
C GLU A 119 5.27 -0.03 -9.43
N TRP A 120 5.09 -1.25 -9.92
CA TRP A 120 4.54 -2.37 -9.15
C TRP A 120 5.62 -3.41 -8.97
N ILE A 121 5.95 -3.67 -7.70
CA ILE A 121 6.89 -4.70 -7.30
C ILE A 121 6.09 -5.81 -6.65
N SER A 122 5.93 -6.91 -7.38
CA SER A 122 5.38 -8.15 -6.86
C SER A 122 6.39 -8.84 -5.95
N ASP A 123 5.91 -9.55 -4.93
CA ASP A 123 6.75 -10.29 -3.97
C ASP A 123 7.85 -9.39 -3.35
N ALA A 124 7.45 -8.17 -2.98
CA ALA A 124 8.33 -7.14 -2.44
C ALA A 124 9.09 -7.59 -1.20
N PHE A 125 8.51 -8.51 -0.41
CA PHE A 125 9.17 -9.22 0.67
C PHE A 125 8.42 -10.51 1.04
N ALA A 126 9.08 -11.41 1.75
CA ALA A 126 8.48 -12.62 2.29
C ALA A 126 8.17 -12.48 3.80
N ALA A 127 7.13 -13.17 4.27
CA ALA A 127 6.92 -13.36 5.70
C ALA A 127 7.86 -14.46 6.21
N HIS A 128 8.89 -14.06 6.96
CA HIS A 128 9.77 -14.97 7.70
C HIS A 128 9.39 -15.04 9.17
#